data_AF-A0A6N6TA71-F1
#
_entry.id   AF-A0A6N6TA71-F1
#
_cell.length_a   1.000
_cell.length_b   1.000
_cell.length_c   1.000
_cell.angle_alpha   90.00
_cell.angle_beta   90.00
_cell.angle_gamma   90.00
#
_symmetry.space_group_name_H-M   'P 1'
#
loop_
_entity.id
_entity.type
_entity.pdbx_description
1 polymer ?
#
loop_
_entity_poly.entity_id
_entity_poly.type
_entity_poly.pdbx_seq_one_letter_code
_entity_poly.pdbx_strand_id
1 'polypeptide(L)'
;MTQSLTIDGNLNNDGVPKITIDGSNNIIGSSVININITNSATVTLEGLNITGGSGSGIYAAGGTLTVTHSTVSGNSANAGGGIYADGVALTVTHSTASGNSVSGGLSAGGGIYAVAGTLTVTHSTVSGNSGGFDGHGGGIYAVDGTLTVTNSTLASNSASSGGALYIDSNASVTNVTFSRNSATDSGGAMLTGSTLTLTNVIL
;
A
#
# COMPACT_ATOMS: atom_id res chain seq x y z
N MET A 1 -12.76 10.39 -24.60
CA MET A 1 -12.61 11.10 -23.31
C MET A 1 -12.21 10.06 -22.28
N THR A 2 -11.11 10.26 -21.57
CA THR A 2 -10.77 9.43 -20.41
C THR A 2 -11.80 9.69 -19.32
N GLN A 3 -12.46 8.64 -18.84
CA GLN A 3 -13.41 8.74 -17.73
C GLN A 3 -12.61 8.85 -16.43
N SER A 4 -12.94 9.84 -15.60
CA SER A 4 -12.31 10.02 -14.30
C SER A 4 -13.31 10.28 -13.19
N LEU A 5 -12.98 9.81 -12.00
CA LEU A 5 -13.65 10.14 -10.74
C LEU A 5 -12.59 10.64 -9.77
N THR A 6 -12.86 11.78 -9.13
CA THR A 6 -12.03 12.30 -8.04
C THR A 6 -12.87 12.43 -6.78
N ILE A 7 -12.37 11.89 -5.68
CA ILE A 7 -12.86 12.17 -4.32
C ILE A 7 -11.79 13.02 -3.65
N ASP A 8 -12.12 14.29 -3.41
CA ASP A 8 -11.19 15.30 -2.89
C ASP A 8 -11.58 15.74 -1.48
N GLY A 9 -10.74 15.39 -0.51
CA GLY A 9 -10.79 15.86 0.87
C GLY A 9 -9.75 16.91 1.22
N ASN A 10 -8.97 17.40 0.25
CA ASN A 10 -8.01 18.50 0.40
C ASN A 10 -8.68 19.87 0.14
N LEU A 11 -9.73 20.17 0.90
CA LEU A 11 -10.68 21.27 0.60
C LEU A 11 -10.09 22.70 0.55
N ASN A 12 -8.82 22.89 0.94
CA ASN A 12 -8.12 24.18 0.90
C ASN A 12 -6.74 24.10 0.20
N ASN A 13 -6.44 22.97 -0.46
CA ASN A 13 -5.17 22.73 -1.16
C ASN A 13 -3.89 22.82 -0.30
N ASP A 14 -3.94 22.54 1.00
CA ASP A 14 -2.76 22.48 1.86
C ASP A 14 -2.07 21.11 1.90
N GLY A 15 -2.66 20.10 1.25
CA GLY A 15 -2.13 18.73 1.21
C GLY A 15 -2.42 17.93 2.49
N VAL A 16 -3.21 18.47 3.41
CA VAL A 16 -3.60 17.82 4.66
C VAL A 16 -5.01 17.23 4.50
N PRO A 17 -5.19 15.92 4.78
CA PRO A 17 -6.51 15.31 4.77
C PRO A 17 -7.50 15.96 5.74
N LYS A 18 -8.68 16.34 5.25
CA LYS A 18 -9.76 16.91 6.08
C LYS A 18 -10.99 16.02 6.17
N ILE A 19 -11.12 15.05 5.26
CA ILE A 19 -12.23 14.11 5.23
C ILE A 19 -11.76 12.76 5.73
N THR A 20 -12.48 12.22 6.70
CA THR A 20 -12.28 10.84 7.17
C THR A 20 -13.37 9.94 6.63
N ILE A 21 -12.97 8.83 6.02
CA ILE A 21 -13.82 7.71 5.64
C ILE A 21 -13.46 6.56 6.59
N ASP A 22 -14.33 6.32 7.57
CA ASP A 22 -14.12 5.35 8.65
C ASP A 22 -15.03 4.12 8.46
N GLY A 23 -14.41 2.95 8.30
CA GLY A 23 -15.07 1.66 8.19
C GLY A 23 -15.21 0.88 9.51
N SER A 24 -14.93 1.50 10.66
CA SER A 24 -14.98 0.84 11.98
C SER A 24 -16.31 0.17 12.32
N ASN A 25 -17.40 0.62 11.69
CA ASN A 25 -18.75 0.06 11.84
C ASN A 25 -19.16 -0.88 10.69
N ASN A 26 -18.23 -1.21 9.79
CA ASN A 26 -18.50 -2.14 8.70
C ASN A 26 -18.54 -3.58 9.19
N ILE A 27 -19.22 -4.43 8.42
CA ILE A 27 -19.19 -5.88 8.63
C ILE A 27 -17.75 -6.37 8.47
N ILE A 28 -17.34 -7.28 9.37
CA ILE A 28 -16.03 -7.94 9.33
C ILE A 28 -15.74 -8.44 7.90
N GLY A 29 -14.55 -8.13 7.39
CA GLY A 29 -14.11 -8.50 6.03
C GLY A 29 -14.41 -7.45 4.95
N SER A 30 -15.17 -6.39 5.23
CA SER A 30 -15.50 -5.37 4.23
C SER A 30 -14.44 -4.28 4.15
N SER A 31 -13.94 -4.01 2.94
CA SER A 31 -13.06 -2.87 2.69
C SER A 31 -13.75 -1.54 2.96
N VAL A 32 -13.01 -0.51 3.38
CA VAL A 32 -13.59 0.84 3.60
C VAL A 32 -14.03 1.44 2.27
N ILE A 33 -13.16 1.35 1.26
CA ILE A 33 -13.45 1.76 -0.12
C ILE A 33 -13.26 0.55 -1.03
N ASN A 34 -14.26 0.29 -1.88
CA ASN A 34 -14.20 -0.77 -2.90
C ASN A 34 -14.38 -0.15 -4.29
N ILE A 35 -13.38 -0.33 -5.15
CA ILE A 35 -13.32 0.32 -6.47
C ILE A 35 -13.12 -0.74 -7.55
N ASN A 36 -14.15 -0.95 -8.39
CA ASN A 36 -14.02 -1.76 -9.59
C ASN A 36 -13.95 -0.83 -10.81
N ILE A 37 -12.77 -0.68 -11.39
CA ILE A 37 -12.51 0.28 -12.45
C ILE A 37 -12.64 -0.42 -13.80
N THR A 38 -13.64 0.00 -14.57
CA THR A 38 -13.89 -0.50 -15.93
C THR A 38 -13.40 0.49 -16.99
N ASN A 39 -13.20 0.02 -18.22
CA ASN A 39 -12.91 0.87 -19.40
C ASN A 39 -11.66 1.77 -19.27
N SER A 40 -10.62 1.31 -18.57
CA SER A 40 -9.38 2.06 -18.36
C SER A 40 -9.58 3.45 -17.74
N ALA A 41 -10.64 3.63 -16.96
CA ALA A 41 -10.89 4.87 -16.22
C ALA A 41 -9.83 5.11 -15.13
N THR A 42 -9.77 6.34 -14.64
CA THR A 42 -8.90 6.73 -13.52
C THR A 42 -9.75 7.14 -12.31
N VAL A 43 -9.47 6.56 -11.16
CA VAL A 43 -10.01 7.02 -9.88
C VAL A 43 -8.91 7.70 -9.08
N THR A 44 -9.18 8.91 -8.58
CA THR A 44 -8.27 9.66 -7.73
C THR A 44 -8.88 9.83 -6.34
N LEU A 45 -8.14 9.41 -5.33
CA LEU A 45 -8.42 9.65 -3.91
C LEU A 45 -7.41 10.66 -3.41
N GLU A 46 -7.89 11.86 -3.09
CA GLU A 46 -7.05 13.00 -2.71
C GLU A 46 -7.44 13.53 -1.34
N GLY A 47 -6.48 13.76 -0.44
CA GLY A 47 -6.77 14.43 0.82
C GLY A 47 -7.67 13.65 1.78
N LEU A 48 -7.58 12.31 1.81
CA LEU A 48 -8.47 11.47 2.61
C LEU A 48 -7.75 10.80 3.78
N ASN A 49 -8.43 10.67 4.93
CA ASN A 49 -8.09 9.73 5.99
C ASN A 49 -8.97 8.49 5.84
N ILE A 50 -8.39 7.32 5.60
CA ILE A 50 -9.10 6.06 5.34
C ILE A 50 -8.71 5.06 6.42
N THR A 51 -9.67 4.71 7.28
CA THR A 51 -9.38 3.98 8.53
C THR A 51 -10.49 3.02 8.95
N GLY A 52 -10.19 2.19 9.95
CA GLY A 52 -11.17 1.33 10.62
C GLY A 52 -11.64 0.13 9.80
N GLY A 53 -11.04 -0.12 8.64
CA GLY A 53 -11.39 -1.26 7.80
C GLY A 53 -11.20 -2.58 8.54
N SER A 54 -12.26 -3.40 8.58
CA SER A 54 -12.17 -4.83 8.92
C SER A 54 -11.96 -5.71 7.67
N GLY A 55 -11.73 -5.08 6.53
CA GLY A 55 -11.08 -5.56 5.31
C GLY A 55 -10.04 -4.52 4.88
N SER A 56 -9.61 -4.54 3.62
CA SER A 56 -8.61 -3.55 3.15
C SER A 56 -9.13 -2.12 3.33
N GLY A 57 -8.27 -1.18 3.73
CA GLY A 57 -8.65 0.25 3.70
C GLY A 57 -9.16 0.66 2.31
N ILE A 58 -8.43 0.25 1.28
CA ILE A 58 -8.83 0.43 -0.12
C ILE A 58 -8.69 -0.92 -0.83
N TYR A 59 -9.75 -1.38 -1.46
CA TYR A 59 -9.68 -2.42 -2.48
C TYR A 59 -9.90 -1.78 -3.85
N ALA A 60 -9.02 -2.07 -4.80
CA ALA A 60 -9.18 -1.68 -6.19
C ALA A 60 -8.87 -2.83 -7.14
N ALA A 61 -9.68 -2.95 -8.18
CA ALA A 61 -9.48 -3.90 -9.28
C ALA A 61 -9.68 -3.24 -10.64
N GLY A 62 -8.81 -3.57 -11.59
CA GLY A 62 -8.76 -3.00 -12.93
C GLY A 62 -8.35 -1.51 -13.01
N GLY A 63 -8.16 -1.01 -14.23
CA GLY A 63 -7.93 0.42 -14.53
C GLY A 63 -6.76 1.07 -13.77
N THR A 64 -6.93 2.34 -13.37
CA THR A 64 -5.89 3.13 -12.69
C THR A 64 -6.43 3.75 -11.40
N LEU A 65 -5.73 3.55 -10.28
CA LEU A 65 -6.00 4.19 -9.01
C LEU A 65 -4.84 5.12 -8.63
N THR A 66 -5.16 6.37 -8.32
CA THR A 66 -4.23 7.32 -7.72
C THR A 66 -4.67 7.63 -6.29
N VAL A 67 -3.75 7.47 -5.34
CA VAL A 67 -3.91 7.88 -3.94
C VAL A 67 -2.88 8.97 -3.68
N THR A 68 -3.35 10.19 -3.39
CA THR A 68 -2.51 11.37 -3.25
C THR A 68 -2.87 12.16 -2.00
N HIS A 69 -1.87 12.74 -1.33
CA HIS A 69 -2.06 13.54 -0.11
C HIS A 69 -2.98 12.87 0.92
N SER A 70 -2.93 11.55 1.03
CA SER A 70 -3.90 10.77 1.80
C SER A 70 -3.20 9.92 2.87
N THR A 71 -3.95 9.59 3.92
CA THR A 71 -3.54 8.68 4.98
C THR A 71 -4.43 7.44 4.95
N VAL A 72 -3.84 6.27 4.76
CA VAL A 72 -4.50 4.96 4.87
C VAL A 72 -3.96 4.28 6.12
N SER A 73 -4.76 4.18 7.18
CA SER A 73 -4.25 3.75 8.48
C SER A 73 -5.19 2.94 9.34
N GLY A 74 -4.63 2.03 10.13
CA GLY A 74 -5.41 1.27 11.12
C GLY A 74 -6.44 0.35 10.48
N ASN A 75 -6.17 -0.13 9.27
CA ASN A 75 -7.02 -1.09 8.57
C ASN A 75 -6.45 -2.50 8.72
N SER A 76 -7.33 -3.49 8.87
CA SER A 76 -6.97 -4.88 9.01
C SER A 76 -7.73 -5.76 8.04
N ALA A 77 -7.01 -6.59 7.26
CA ALA A 77 -7.60 -7.44 6.23
C ALA A 77 -7.05 -8.87 6.28
N ASN A 78 -7.55 -9.74 5.41
CA ASN A 78 -6.90 -11.03 5.10
C ASN A 78 -5.81 -10.88 4.02
N ALA A 79 -5.85 -9.82 3.22
CA ALA A 79 -4.83 -9.43 2.25
C ALA A 79 -4.87 -7.91 2.03
N GLY A 80 -3.72 -7.25 1.89
CA GLY A 80 -3.64 -5.81 1.65
C GLY A 80 -4.32 -4.99 2.75
N GLY A 81 -3.75 -4.99 3.96
CA GLY A 81 -4.37 -4.36 5.14
C GLY A 81 -4.78 -2.91 4.87
N GLY A 82 -3.84 -2.10 4.38
CA GLY A 82 -4.12 -0.73 3.96
C GLY A 82 -4.73 -0.68 2.55
N ILE A 83 -3.98 -1.12 1.55
CA ILE A 83 -4.39 -1.07 0.14
C ILE A 83 -4.22 -2.45 -0.48
N TYR A 84 -5.26 -2.96 -1.12
CA TYR A 84 -5.19 -4.11 -2.00
C TYR A 84 -5.49 -3.67 -3.44
N ALA A 85 -4.50 -3.76 -4.32
CA ALA A 85 -4.59 -3.47 -5.74
C ALA A 85 -4.42 -4.76 -6.57
N ASP A 86 -5.50 -5.17 -7.25
CA ASP A 86 -5.58 -6.40 -8.04
C ASP A 86 -5.68 -6.08 -9.54
N GLY A 87 -4.59 -6.27 -10.27
CA GLY A 87 -4.51 -5.94 -11.70
C GLY A 87 -4.64 -4.44 -11.99
N VAL A 88 -4.29 -3.58 -11.02
CA VAL A 88 -4.44 -2.11 -11.11
C VAL A 88 -3.10 -1.45 -11.38
N ALA A 89 -3.11 -0.35 -12.16
CA ALA A 89 -2.02 0.63 -12.13
C ALA A 89 -2.21 1.56 -10.91
N LEU A 90 -1.57 1.23 -9.79
CA LEU A 90 -1.64 1.97 -8.54
C LEU A 90 -0.50 2.99 -8.42
N THR A 91 -0.86 4.26 -8.24
CA THR A 91 0.07 5.32 -7.85
C THR A 91 -0.26 5.82 -6.45
N VAL A 92 0.72 5.77 -5.55
CA VAL A 92 0.66 6.35 -4.20
C VAL A 92 1.69 7.48 -4.12
N THR A 93 1.23 8.71 -3.90
CA THR A 93 2.11 9.88 -3.88
C THR A 93 1.79 10.81 -2.71
N HIS A 94 2.80 11.42 -2.09
CA HIS A 94 2.62 12.35 -0.96
C HIS A 94 1.69 11.79 0.13
N SER A 95 1.72 10.48 0.36
CA SER A 95 0.72 9.77 1.16
C SER A 95 1.37 8.93 2.23
N THR A 96 0.57 8.53 3.22
CA THR A 96 1.01 7.68 4.33
C THR A 96 0.16 6.42 4.38
N ALA A 97 0.80 5.25 4.31
CA ALA A 97 0.18 3.97 4.67
C ALA A 97 0.76 3.52 6.02
N SER A 98 -0.05 3.55 7.09
CA SER A 98 0.49 3.28 8.43
C SER A 98 -0.38 2.47 9.38
N GLY A 99 0.25 1.64 10.21
CA GLY A 99 -0.48 0.87 11.23
C GLY A 99 -1.51 -0.09 10.64
N ASN A 100 -1.34 -0.52 9.39
CA ASN A 100 -2.23 -1.47 8.76
C ASN A 100 -1.71 -2.90 8.96
N SER A 101 -2.62 -3.85 9.08
CA SER A 101 -2.26 -5.23 9.39
C SER A 101 -2.99 -6.24 8.52
N VAL A 102 -2.41 -7.43 8.45
CA VAL A 102 -3.09 -8.59 7.90
C VAL A 102 -3.21 -9.67 8.97
N SER A 103 -4.40 -10.25 9.11
CA SER A 103 -4.72 -11.25 10.14
C SER A 103 -5.29 -12.52 9.50
N GLY A 104 -4.42 -13.38 8.96
CA GLY A 104 -4.80 -14.64 8.32
C GLY A 104 -3.59 -15.50 7.92
N GLY A 105 -3.82 -16.79 7.65
CA GLY A 105 -2.73 -17.78 7.43
C GLY A 105 -2.10 -17.79 6.02
N LEU A 106 -2.55 -16.92 5.11
CA LEU A 106 -2.01 -16.74 3.74
C LEU A 106 -1.94 -15.26 3.40
N SER A 107 -1.57 -14.46 4.40
CA SER A 107 -1.74 -13.02 4.42
C SER A 107 -0.53 -12.27 3.90
N ALA A 108 -0.73 -11.24 3.09
CA ALA A 108 0.37 -10.48 2.54
C ALA A 108 0.04 -8.99 2.33
N GLY A 109 1.08 -8.16 2.40
CA GLY A 109 1.00 -6.71 2.24
C GLY A 109 0.27 -6.02 3.39
N GLY A 110 0.92 -5.86 4.54
CA GLY A 110 0.33 -5.13 5.68
C GLY A 110 -0.12 -3.73 5.31
N GLY A 111 0.78 -2.96 4.70
CA GLY A 111 0.46 -1.63 4.16
C GLY A 111 -0.18 -1.71 2.79
N ILE A 112 0.54 -2.25 1.81
CA ILE A 112 0.14 -2.30 0.40
C ILE A 112 0.38 -3.70 -0.14
N TYR A 113 -0.65 -4.28 -0.74
CA TYR A 113 -0.55 -5.47 -1.58
C TYR A 113 -0.89 -5.11 -3.02
N ALA A 114 0.06 -5.31 -3.95
CA ALA A 114 -0.15 -5.16 -5.38
C ALA A 114 0.12 -6.48 -6.11
N VAL A 115 -0.85 -6.95 -6.89
CA VAL A 115 -0.75 -8.18 -7.69
C VAL A 115 -1.12 -7.89 -9.14
N ALA A 116 -0.40 -8.51 -10.09
CA ALA A 116 -0.70 -8.46 -11.52
C ALA A 116 -0.81 -7.03 -12.12
N GLY A 117 -0.19 -6.04 -11.49
CA GLY A 117 -0.33 -4.61 -11.82
C GLY A 117 0.98 -3.84 -11.69
N THR A 118 0.89 -2.51 -11.79
CA THR A 118 2.04 -1.62 -11.54
C THR A 118 1.82 -0.87 -10.24
N LEU A 119 2.85 -0.82 -9.40
CA LEU A 119 2.85 -0.04 -8.16
C LEU A 119 3.94 1.02 -8.23
N THR A 120 3.54 2.29 -8.16
CA THR A 120 4.44 3.42 -7.99
C THR A 120 4.21 4.08 -6.64
N VAL A 121 5.25 4.15 -5.81
CA VAL A 121 5.24 4.84 -4.51
C VAL A 121 6.26 5.98 -4.56
N THR A 122 5.81 7.22 -4.38
CA THR A 122 6.64 8.43 -4.51
C THR A 122 6.39 9.38 -3.35
N HIS A 123 7.44 9.98 -2.78
CA HIS A 123 7.30 10.99 -1.71
C HIS A 123 6.37 10.55 -0.56
N SER A 124 6.39 9.25 -0.22
CA SER A 124 5.40 8.65 0.65
C SER A 124 6.05 7.94 1.83
N THR A 125 5.26 7.69 2.86
CA THR A 125 5.67 6.95 4.05
C THR A 125 4.85 5.67 4.18
N VAL A 126 5.53 4.53 4.25
CA VAL A 126 4.92 3.23 4.56
C VAL A 126 5.49 2.76 5.89
N SER A 127 4.71 2.83 6.97
CA SER A 127 5.26 2.60 8.30
C SER A 127 4.37 1.90 9.32
N GLY A 128 4.98 1.13 10.22
CA GLY A 128 4.23 0.47 11.29
C GLY A 128 3.26 -0.59 10.78
N ASN A 129 3.43 -1.10 9.56
CA ASN A 129 2.51 -2.07 8.98
C ASN A 129 2.97 -3.51 9.25
N SER A 130 2.03 -4.44 9.40
CA SER A 130 2.29 -5.83 9.72
C SER A 130 1.72 -6.80 8.68
N GLY A 131 2.60 -7.62 8.09
CA GLY A 131 2.23 -8.67 7.13
C GLY A 131 1.58 -9.90 7.76
N GLY A 132 1.62 -10.02 9.10
CA GLY A 132 1.16 -11.21 9.82
C GLY A 132 2.28 -12.24 10.06
N PHE A 133 1.96 -13.27 10.86
CA PHE A 133 2.94 -14.26 11.35
C PHE A 133 3.54 -15.12 10.24
N ASP A 134 2.73 -15.56 9.28
CA ASP A 134 3.18 -16.34 8.11
C ASP A 134 3.20 -15.49 6.83
N GLY A 135 3.21 -14.16 6.99
CA GLY A 135 2.96 -13.25 5.90
C GLY A 135 4.18 -12.63 5.26
N HIS A 136 3.94 -12.05 4.07
CA HIS A 136 4.95 -11.41 3.24
C HIS A 136 4.75 -9.90 3.18
N GLY A 137 5.85 -9.14 3.20
CA GLY A 137 5.83 -7.71 2.91
C GLY A 137 5.05 -6.92 3.95
N GLY A 138 5.66 -6.64 5.10
CA GLY A 138 4.98 -5.93 6.17
C GLY A 138 4.51 -4.54 5.73
N GLY A 139 5.37 -3.81 5.03
CA GLY A 139 5.02 -2.56 4.37
C GLY A 139 4.37 -2.80 3.01
N ILE A 140 5.11 -3.39 2.08
CA ILE A 140 4.70 -3.60 0.70
C ILE A 140 4.96 -5.06 0.30
N TYR A 141 3.95 -5.67 -0.32
CA TYR A 141 4.11 -6.90 -1.08
C TYR A 141 3.71 -6.67 -2.54
N ALA A 142 4.62 -6.97 -3.48
CA ALA A 142 4.40 -6.80 -4.92
C ALA A 142 4.75 -8.08 -5.69
N VAL A 143 3.77 -8.68 -6.38
CA VAL A 143 3.89 -9.96 -7.10
C VAL A 143 3.27 -9.88 -8.50
N ASP A 144 3.83 -10.61 -9.45
CA ASP A 144 3.34 -10.72 -10.84
C ASP A 144 3.19 -9.37 -11.57
N GLY A 145 3.97 -8.35 -11.17
CA GLY A 145 3.81 -6.98 -11.62
C GLY A 145 5.12 -6.21 -11.78
N THR A 146 5.08 -4.91 -11.51
CA THR A 146 6.29 -4.09 -11.35
C THR A 146 6.15 -3.14 -10.16
N LEU A 147 7.26 -2.87 -9.50
CA LEU A 147 7.34 -1.94 -8.39
C LEU A 147 8.35 -0.83 -8.67
N THR A 148 7.94 0.41 -8.42
CA THR A 148 8.84 1.56 -8.32
C THR A 148 8.61 2.28 -7.01
N VAL A 149 9.65 2.38 -6.18
CA VAL A 149 9.63 3.18 -4.94
C VAL A 149 10.68 4.25 -5.04
N THR A 150 10.28 5.52 -4.89
CA THR A 150 11.21 6.65 -4.97
C THR A 150 10.97 7.70 -3.89
N ASN A 151 12.05 8.31 -3.40
CA ASN A 151 12.01 9.43 -2.45
C ASN A 151 11.06 9.16 -1.25
N SER A 152 11.10 7.94 -0.71
CA SER A 152 10.10 7.45 0.25
C SER A 152 10.75 6.83 1.48
N THR A 153 9.98 6.67 2.53
CA THR A 153 10.42 6.04 3.78
C THR A 153 9.60 4.78 4.06
N LEU A 154 10.27 3.65 4.23
CA LEU A 154 9.68 2.38 4.66
C LEU A 154 10.19 2.06 6.06
N ALA A 155 9.38 2.28 7.10
CA ALA A 155 9.87 2.24 8.48
C ALA A 155 9.03 1.42 9.45
N SER A 156 9.66 0.71 10.38
CA SER A 156 8.97 -0.01 11.47
C SER A 156 7.92 -1.01 10.96
N ASN A 157 8.12 -1.58 9.78
CA ASN A 157 7.22 -2.60 9.25
C ASN A 157 7.72 -4.00 9.62
N SER A 158 6.79 -4.94 9.79
CA SER A 158 7.10 -6.30 10.23
C SER A 158 6.36 -7.37 9.44
N ALA A 159 7.00 -8.51 9.16
CA ALA A 159 6.39 -9.68 8.55
C ALA A 159 7.17 -10.96 8.91
N SER A 160 6.76 -12.14 8.44
CA SER A 160 7.66 -13.30 8.46
C SER A 160 8.79 -13.10 7.45
N SER A 161 8.43 -12.62 6.26
CA SER A 161 9.37 -12.45 5.16
C SER A 161 9.27 -11.06 4.53
N GLY A 162 10.39 -10.35 4.40
CA GLY A 162 10.43 -9.00 3.85
C GLY A 162 9.73 -7.99 4.77
N GLY A 163 10.36 -7.63 5.89
CA GLY A 163 9.72 -6.83 6.95
C GLY A 163 9.11 -5.53 6.42
N ALA A 164 9.83 -4.80 5.58
CA ALA A 164 9.32 -3.65 4.85
C ALA A 164 8.80 -4.00 3.46
N LEU A 165 9.57 -4.80 2.73
CA LEU A 165 9.34 -5.00 1.30
C LEU A 165 9.58 -6.46 0.93
N TYR A 166 8.55 -7.10 0.39
CA TYR A 166 8.70 -8.37 -0.30
C TYR A 166 8.35 -8.16 -1.78
N ILE A 167 9.26 -8.56 -2.66
CA ILE A 167 9.09 -8.45 -4.10
C ILE A 167 9.18 -9.84 -4.74
N ASP A 168 8.17 -10.23 -5.49
CA ASP A 168 8.23 -11.35 -6.44
C ASP A 168 7.93 -10.83 -7.86
N SER A 169 8.62 -9.78 -8.24
CA SER A 169 8.46 -9.05 -9.49
C SER A 169 9.68 -8.16 -9.79
N ASN A 170 9.72 -7.47 -10.93
CA ASN A 170 10.78 -6.51 -11.19
C ASN A 170 10.58 -5.23 -10.35
N ALA A 171 11.62 -4.81 -9.64
CA ALA A 171 11.56 -3.63 -8.77
C ALA A 171 12.71 -2.65 -8.97
N SER A 172 12.38 -1.36 -8.86
CA SER A 172 13.33 -0.25 -8.75
C SER A 172 13.08 0.54 -7.47
N VAL A 173 14.12 0.73 -6.67
CA VAL A 173 14.06 1.44 -5.39
C VAL A 173 15.15 2.50 -5.38
N THR A 174 14.74 3.77 -5.37
CA THR A 174 15.66 4.92 -5.51
C THR A 174 15.44 5.97 -4.44
N ASN A 175 16.48 6.42 -3.74
CA ASN A 175 16.39 7.43 -2.68
C ASN A 175 15.38 7.02 -1.59
N VAL A 176 15.51 5.79 -1.08
CA VAL A 176 14.57 5.23 -0.08
C VAL A 176 15.30 4.95 1.22
N THR A 177 14.66 5.32 2.33
CA THR A 177 15.13 4.94 3.67
C THR A 177 14.30 3.78 4.19
N PHE A 178 14.97 2.67 4.48
CA PHE A 178 14.44 1.59 5.30
C PHE A 178 14.94 1.81 6.72
N SER A 179 14.06 1.73 7.72
CA SER A 179 14.50 1.85 9.12
C SER A 179 13.64 1.02 10.05
N ARG A 180 14.27 0.31 10.99
CA ARG A 180 13.58 -0.47 12.03
C ARG A 180 12.59 -1.52 11.48
N ASN A 181 12.80 -2.00 10.26
CA ASN A 181 11.98 -3.07 9.70
C ASN A 181 12.48 -4.42 10.19
N SER A 182 11.57 -5.35 10.44
CA SER A 182 11.91 -6.67 10.98
C SER A 182 11.20 -7.80 10.25
N ALA A 183 11.91 -8.89 9.99
CA ALA A 183 11.34 -10.14 9.52
C ALA A 183 11.71 -11.26 10.49
N THR A 184 10.80 -12.18 10.80
CA THR A 184 11.11 -13.31 11.69
C THR A 184 11.89 -14.41 10.98
N ASP A 185 11.68 -14.58 9.67
CA ASP A 185 12.25 -15.69 8.91
C ASP A 185 13.29 -15.22 7.89
N SER A 186 12.97 -14.24 7.04
CA SER A 186 13.87 -13.84 5.94
C SER A 186 13.70 -12.39 5.49
N GLY A 187 14.81 -11.74 5.13
CA GLY A 187 14.80 -10.39 4.57
C GLY A 187 14.33 -9.33 5.57
N GLY A 188 15.10 -9.08 6.64
CA GLY A 188 14.76 -8.21 7.76
C GLY A 188 14.05 -6.90 7.36
N ALA A 189 14.63 -6.17 6.40
CA ALA A 189 13.94 -5.07 5.73
C ALA A 189 13.33 -5.47 4.38
N MET A 190 14.05 -6.26 3.58
CA MET A 190 13.67 -6.53 2.21
C MET A 190 13.98 -7.97 1.82
N LEU A 191 13.08 -8.58 1.05
CA LEU A 191 13.25 -9.86 0.39
C LEU A 191 12.83 -9.74 -1.08
N THR A 192 13.60 -10.33 -1.99
CA THR A 192 13.29 -10.36 -3.42
C THR A 192 13.42 -11.77 -3.98
N GLY A 193 12.43 -12.21 -4.76
CA GLY A 193 12.47 -13.42 -5.59
C GLY A 193 12.89 -13.13 -7.04
N SER A 194 13.03 -11.85 -7.41
CA SER A 194 13.22 -11.37 -8.78
C SER A 194 14.26 -10.24 -8.87
N THR A 195 14.39 -9.59 -10.03
CA THR A 195 15.36 -8.51 -10.27
C THR A 195 15.02 -7.26 -9.46
N LEU A 196 16.02 -6.75 -8.73
CA LEU A 196 15.90 -5.56 -7.90
C LEU A 196 17.05 -4.59 -8.18
N THR A 197 16.72 -3.35 -8.54
CA THR A 197 17.67 -2.24 -8.67
C THR A 197 17.57 -1.32 -7.45
N LEU A 198 18.68 -1.12 -6.74
CA LEU A 198 18.79 -0.18 -5.61
C LEU A 198 19.69 0.99 -5.99
N THR A 199 19.22 2.21 -5.78
CA THR A 199 20.01 3.44 -5.97
C THR A 199 19.81 4.36 -4.78
N ASN A 200 20.89 4.79 -4.11
CA ASN A 200 20.83 5.68 -2.94
C ASN A 200 19.84 5.20 -1.84
N VAL A 201 20.01 3.96 -1.40
CA VAL A 201 19.16 3.34 -0.37
C VAL A 201 19.88 3.30 0.97
N ILE A 202 19.16 3.66 2.03
CA ILE A 202 19.61 3.54 3.43
C ILE A 202 18.85 2.38 4.06
N LEU A 203 19.56 1.50 4.78
CA LEU A 203 19.00 0.32 5.48
C LEU A 203 19.13 0.43 7.00
#